data_AF-A0A8B6FWX3-F1
#
_entry.id   AF-A0A8B6FWX3-F1
#
_cell.length_a   1.000
_cell.length_b   1.000
_cell.length_c   1.000
_cell.angle_alpha   90.00
_cell.angle_beta   90.00
_cell.angle_gamma   90.00
#
_symmetry.space_group_name_H-M   'P 1'
#
loop_
_entity.id
_entity.type
_entity.pdbx_description
1 polymer ?
#
loop_
_entity_poly.entity_id
_entity_poly.type
_entity_poly.pdbx_seq_one_letter_code
_entity_poly.pdbx_strand_id
1 'polypeptide(L)'
;MNATDAADSEVERMKDALVEIAFKQSTWGQQMPIVWVPLDLTISVLRADGVKLITKERLLQVNKSNNEFAVNERRIDDFLLVQHSIGKLLYFDEPALRDFIVIQPTAMVNILRAFITDIMFWPEKGPVRDILENLSSTGVLKKTDLFTLWSQPAFKDILPMSEQRNI
;
A
#
# COMPACT_ATOMS: atom_id res chain seq x y z
N MET A 1 -11.32 19.41 -23.41
CA MET A 1 -11.53 19.15 -21.98
C MET A 1 -10.78 20.23 -21.23
N ASN A 2 -11.49 21.22 -20.68
CA ASN A 2 -10.87 22.33 -19.97
C ASN A 2 -11.19 22.16 -18.49
N ALA A 3 -10.29 21.52 -17.74
CA ALA A 3 -10.52 21.13 -16.34
C ALA A 3 -10.76 22.30 -15.37
N THR A 4 -10.61 23.55 -15.83
CA THR A 4 -10.83 24.78 -15.06
C THR A 4 -12.15 25.49 -15.39
N ASP A 5 -12.91 25.02 -16.39
CA ASP A 5 -14.25 25.56 -16.67
C ASP A 5 -15.30 24.82 -15.84
N ALA A 6 -15.92 25.53 -14.90
CA ALA A 6 -16.95 24.98 -14.02
C ALA A 6 -18.23 24.55 -14.75
N ALA A 7 -18.40 24.94 -16.03
CA ALA A 7 -19.52 24.57 -16.87
C ALA A 7 -19.16 23.52 -17.95
N ASP A 8 -18.00 22.85 -17.85
CA ASP A 8 -17.62 21.79 -18.81
C ASP A 8 -18.57 20.59 -18.68
N SER A 9 -19.54 20.51 -19.59
CA SER A 9 -20.55 19.45 -19.66
C SER A 9 -19.96 18.04 -19.81
N GLU A 10 -18.70 17.90 -20.24
CA GLU A 10 -18.02 16.61 -20.30
C GLU A 10 -17.52 16.18 -18.91
N VAL A 11 -17.07 17.14 -18.09
CA VAL A 11 -16.69 16.88 -16.69
C VAL A 11 -17.90 16.46 -15.87
N GLU A 12 -19.05 17.10 -16.08
CA GLU A 12 -20.28 16.73 -15.37
C GLU A 12 -20.77 15.34 -15.77
N ARG A 13 -20.77 15.02 -17.08
CA ARG A 13 -21.06 13.66 -17.57
C ARG A 13 -20.13 12.60 -16.97
N MET A 14 -18.84 12.92 -16.83
CA MET A 14 -17.88 12.02 -16.19
C MET A 14 -18.21 11.80 -14.72
N LYS A 15 -18.58 12.85 -13.96
CA LYS A 15 -18.99 12.71 -12.55
C LYS A 15 -20.23 11.83 -12.42
N ASP A 16 -21.26 12.07 -13.24
CA ASP A 16 -22.49 11.28 -13.23
C ASP A 16 -22.19 9.80 -13.50
N ALA A 17 -21.35 9.52 -14.50
CA ALA A 17 -20.92 8.16 -14.80
C ALA A 17 -20.15 7.51 -13.63
N LEU A 18 -19.25 8.25 -12.97
CA LEU A 18 -18.51 7.75 -11.81
C LEU A 18 -19.45 7.43 -10.64
N VAL A 19 -20.44 8.31 -10.39
CA VAL A 19 -21.45 8.11 -9.35
C VAL A 19 -22.29 6.87 -9.65
N GLU A 20 -22.78 6.73 -10.89
CA GLU A 20 -23.54 5.56 -11.32
C GLU A 20 -22.75 4.25 -11.16
N ILE A 21 -21.46 4.26 -11.52
CA ILE A 21 -20.56 3.10 -11.35
C ILE A 21 -20.33 2.81 -9.86
N ALA A 22 -20.15 3.84 -9.03
CA ALA A 22 -19.93 3.68 -7.60
C ALA A 22 -21.15 3.02 -6.91
N PHE A 23 -22.36 3.42 -7.27
CA PHE A 23 -23.59 2.82 -6.75
C PHE A 23 -23.80 1.36 -7.16
N LYS A 24 -23.20 0.94 -8.29
CA LYS A 24 -23.25 -0.45 -8.77
C LYS A 24 -22.22 -1.37 -8.10
N GLN A 25 -21.29 -0.83 -7.30
CA GLN A 25 -20.30 -1.65 -6.59
C GLN A 25 -21.00 -2.55 -5.57
N SER A 26 -20.60 -3.82 -5.50
CA SER A 26 -21.16 -4.81 -4.57
C SER A 26 -20.94 -4.48 -3.10
N THR A 27 -19.99 -3.58 -2.82
CA THR A 27 -19.65 -3.09 -1.48
C THR A 27 -20.41 -1.84 -1.08
N TRP A 28 -21.12 -1.19 -2.01
CA TRP A 28 -21.88 0.02 -1.70
C TRP A 28 -23.02 -0.28 -0.72
N GLY A 29 -23.15 0.56 0.31
CA GLY A 29 -24.17 0.39 1.36
C GLY A 29 -23.94 -0.77 2.32
N GLN A 30 -22.82 -1.51 2.20
CA GLN A 30 -22.47 -2.52 3.20
C GLN A 30 -22.21 -1.89 4.55
N GLN A 31 -22.74 -2.51 5.61
CA GLN A 31 -22.54 -2.04 6.98
C GLN A 31 -21.18 -2.53 7.49
N MET A 32 -20.38 -1.59 8.02
CA MET A 32 -19.14 -1.91 8.70
C MET A 32 -19.39 -2.01 10.22
N PRO A 33 -18.83 -3.01 10.91
CA PRO A 33 -18.89 -3.06 12.38
C PRO A 33 -18.33 -1.78 13.00
N ILE A 34 -19.10 -1.15 13.90
CA ILE A 34 -18.69 0.11 14.54
C ILE A 34 -17.39 -0.02 15.33
N VAL A 35 -17.12 -1.23 15.85
CA VAL A 35 -15.89 -1.59 16.57
C VAL A 35 -14.62 -1.46 15.72
N TRP A 36 -14.75 -1.41 14.39
CA TRP A 36 -13.61 -1.21 13.48
C TRP A 36 -13.30 0.26 13.20
N VAL A 37 -14.22 1.17 13.51
CA VAL A 37 -14.04 2.60 13.22
C VAL A 37 -12.80 3.18 13.90
N PRO A 38 -12.50 2.92 15.19
CA PRO A 38 -11.30 3.46 15.82
C PRO A 38 -10.00 2.95 15.17
N LEU A 39 -9.98 1.69 14.73
CA LEU A 39 -8.82 1.10 14.02
C LEU A 39 -8.63 1.73 12.64
N ASP A 40 -9.71 1.91 11.86
CA ASP A 40 -9.67 2.54 10.53
C ASP A 40 -9.22 4.01 10.62
N LEU A 41 -9.71 4.76 11.62
CA LEU A 41 -9.27 6.13 11.90
C LEU A 41 -7.78 6.17 12.26
N THR A 42 -7.31 5.27 13.13
CA THR A 42 -5.89 5.24 13.51
C THR A 42 -4.98 4.94 12.33
N ILE A 43 -5.37 4.00 11.46
CA ILE A 43 -4.64 3.69 10.24
C ILE A 43 -4.62 4.91 9.30
N SER A 44 -5.72 5.65 9.22
CA SER A 44 -5.82 6.87 8.41
C SER A 44 -4.87 7.96 8.91
N VAL A 45 -4.76 8.15 10.23
CA VAL A 45 -3.81 9.08 10.85
C VAL A 45 -2.37 8.66 10.56
N LEU A 46 -2.02 7.39 10.79
CA LEU A 46 -0.68 6.88 10.50
C LEU A 46 -0.29 7.09 9.03
N ARG A 47 -1.24 6.90 8.11
CA ARG A 47 -1.03 7.16 6.68
C ARG A 47 -0.81 8.64 6.38
N ALA A 48 -1.59 9.53 7.01
CA ALA A 48 -1.42 10.97 6.87
C ALA A 48 -0.04 11.42 7.38
N ASP A 49 0.48 10.77 8.41
CA ASP A 49 1.83 10.97 8.95
C ASP A 49 2.94 10.33 8.08
N GLY A 50 2.59 9.75 6.93
CA GLY A 50 3.54 9.16 5.99
C GLY A 50 4.04 7.76 6.38
N VAL A 51 3.44 7.11 7.38
CA VAL A 51 3.78 5.74 7.75
C VAL A 51 3.28 4.78 6.67
N LYS A 52 4.18 3.92 6.18
CA LYS A 52 3.92 3.00 5.06
C LYS A 52 3.66 1.56 5.51
N LEU A 53 4.27 1.18 6.62
CA LEU A 53 4.32 -0.18 7.15
C LEU A 53 4.20 -0.12 8.68
N ILE A 54 3.41 -1.01 9.26
CA ILE A 54 3.37 -1.26 10.70
C ILE A 54 3.44 -2.75 10.99
N THR A 55 3.77 -3.11 12.23
CA THR A 55 3.66 -4.49 12.69
C THR A 55 2.26 -4.78 13.22
N LYS A 56 1.85 -6.06 13.18
CA LYS A 56 0.62 -6.54 13.82
C LYS A 56 0.62 -6.24 15.31
N GLU A 57 1.78 -6.35 15.95
CA GLU A 57 1.95 -5.98 17.37
C GLU A 57 1.60 -4.51 17.64
N ARG A 58 2.07 -3.57 16.81
CA ARG A 58 1.73 -2.15 16.95
C ARG A 58 0.23 -1.91 16.81
N LEU A 59 -0.43 -2.63 15.89
CA LEU A 59 -1.87 -2.56 15.74
C LEU A 59 -2.61 -3.14 16.97
N LEU A 60 -2.11 -4.24 17.54
CA LEU A 60 -2.65 -4.81 18.78
C LEU A 60 -2.53 -3.86 19.97
N GLN A 61 -1.43 -3.10 20.07
CA GLN A 61 -1.24 -2.07 21.09
C GLN A 61 -2.27 -0.94 20.93
N VAL A 62 -2.47 -0.44 19.70
CA VAL A 62 -3.50 0.54 19.36
C VAL A 62 -4.90 0.04 19.72
N ASN A 63 -5.20 -1.22 19.39
CA ASN A 63 -6.48 -1.83 19.73
C ASN A 63 -6.70 -1.87 21.26
N LYS A 64 -5.68 -2.26 22.03
CA LYS A 64 -5.75 -2.29 23.50
C LYS A 64 -5.94 -0.91 24.12
N SER A 65 -5.42 0.17 23.52
CA SER A 65 -5.65 1.53 24.02
C SER A 65 -7.08 2.03 23.84
N ASN A 66 -7.85 1.44 22.92
CA ASN A 66 -9.26 1.78 22.67
C ASN A 66 -10.19 0.96 23.58
N ASN A 67 -10.15 1.19 24.89
CA ASN A 67 -10.85 0.39 25.92
C ASN A 67 -12.33 0.05 25.62
N GLU A 68 -13.07 0.94 24.97
CA GLU A 68 -14.51 0.75 24.66
C GLU A 68 -14.75 -0.13 23.41
N PHE A 69 -13.81 -0.14 22.47
CA PHE A 69 -13.95 -0.82 21.17
C PHE A 69 -12.88 -1.88 20.93
N ALA A 70 -12.09 -2.22 21.96
CA ALA A 70 -11.03 -3.21 21.86
C ALA A 70 -11.61 -4.57 21.46
N VAL A 71 -11.09 -5.12 20.36
CA VAL A 71 -11.52 -6.43 19.85
C VAL A 71 -10.45 -7.49 20.11
N ASN A 72 -10.83 -8.77 20.06
CA ASN A 72 -9.85 -9.86 20.14
C ASN A 72 -9.02 -9.97 18.85
N GLU A 73 -7.92 -10.72 18.89
CA GLU A 73 -6.99 -10.84 17.76
C GLU A 73 -7.66 -11.39 16.50
N ARG A 74 -8.55 -12.38 16.62
CA ARG A 74 -9.29 -12.92 15.47
C ARG A 74 -10.10 -11.85 14.74
N ARG A 75 -10.74 -10.94 15.50
CA ARG A 75 -11.50 -9.82 14.93
C ARG A 75 -10.62 -8.77 14.28
N ILE A 76 -9.35 -8.65 14.70
CA ILE A 76 -8.35 -7.81 14.03
C ILE A 76 -7.96 -8.45 12.71
N ASP A 77 -7.79 -9.77 12.67
CA ASP A 77 -7.50 -10.49 11.42
C ASP A 77 -8.66 -10.34 10.42
N ASP A 78 -9.90 -10.50 10.88
CA ASP A 78 -11.10 -10.23 10.06
C ASP A 78 -11.08 -8.78 9.51
N PHE A 79 -10.77 -7.81 10.36
CA PHE A 79 -10.64 -6.41 9.95
C PHE A 79 -9.58 -6.24 8.86
N LEU A 80 -8.37 -6.79 9.06
CA LEU A 80 -7.27 -6.68 8.12
C LEU A 80 -7.58 -7.32 6.77
N LEU A 81 -8.23 -8.49 6.76
CA LEU A 81 -8.67 -9.16 5.54
C LEU A 81 -9.71 -8.33 4.78
N VAL A 82 -10.68 -7.73 5.48
CA VAL A 82 -11.66 -6.84 4.84
C VAL A 82 -10.98 -5.60 4.27
N GLN A 83 -10.13 -4.91 5.04
CA GLN A 83 -9.41 -3.73 4.57
C GLN A 83 -8.47 -4.04 3.39
N HIS A 84 -7.90 -5.25 3.36
CA HIS A 84 -7.11 -5.74 2.24
C HIS A 84 -7.97 -5.94 0.99
N SER A 85 -9.12 -6.58 1.13
CA SER A 85 -10.02 -6.87 0.00
C SER A 85 -10.52 -5.61 -0.71
N ILE A 86 -10.71 -4.50 0.01
CA ILE A 86 -11.11 -3.20 -0.54
C ILE A 86 -9.92 -2.32 -0.94
N GLY A 87 -8.69 -2.83 -0.88
CA GLY A 87 -7.48 -2.13 -1.31
C GLY A 87 -7.07 -0.96 -0.42
N LYS A 88 -7.61 -0.84 0.79
CA LYS A 88 -7.21 0.23 1.73
C LYS A 88 -5.83 -0.02 2.31
N LEU A 89 -5.44 -1.27 2.55
CA LEU A 89 -4.11 -1.68 3.03
C LEU A 89 -3.71 -3.01 2.38
N LEU A 90 -2.48 -3.47 2.59
CA LEU A 90 -2.09 -4.84 2.25
C LEU A 90 -1.78 -5.63 3.52
N TYR A 91 -2.42 -6.79 3.64
CA TYR A 91 -2.21 -7.77 4.69
C TYR A 91 -2.18 -9.15 4.02
N PHE A 92 -1.21 -9.96 4.40
CA PHE A 92 -1.03 -11.29 3.85
C PHE A 92 -1.13 -12.29 4.99
N ASP A 93 -2.12 -13.19 4.95
CA ASP A 93 -2.32 -14.22 5.97
C ASP A 93 -1.32 -15.40 5.83
N GLU A 94 -0.09 -15.09 5.44
CA GLU A 94 0.99 -16.05 5.20
C GLU A 94 1.99 -16.02 6.36
N PRO A 95 2.49 -17.16 6.87
CA PRO A 95 3.35 -17.19 8.07
C PRO A 95 4.55 -16.25 8.03
N ALA A 96 5.15 -16.04 6.86
CA ALA A 96 6.31 -15.16 6.69
C ALA A 96 5.97 -13.66 6.65
N LEU A 97 4.70 -13.30 6.47
CA LEU A 97 4.25 -11.93 6.20
C LEU A 97 3.16 -11.43 7.16
N ARG A 98 2.53 -12.32 7.93
CA ARG A 98 1.39 -12.04 8.80
C ARG A 98 1.67 -10.97 9.87
N ASP A 99 2.93 -10.78 10.22
CA ASP A 99 3.34 -9.78 11.20
C ASP A 99 3.43 -8.36 10.64
N PHE A 100 3.32 -8.19 9.32
CA PHE A 100 3.52 -6.92 8.64
C PHE A 100 2.25 -6.46 7.92
N ILE A 101 1.92 -5.18 8.10
CA ILE A 101 0.73 -4.55 7.51
C ILE A 101 1.20 -3.33 6.72
N VAL A 102 0.99 -3.35 5.40
CA VAL A 102 1.30 -2.22 4.52
C VAL A 102 0.10 -1.29 4.51
N ILE A 103 0.15 -0.25 5.34
CA ILE A 103 -0.97 0.71 5.48
C ILE A 103 -1.04 1.72 4.32
N GLN A 104 0.00 1.80 3.48
CA GLN A 104 0.02 2.60 2.26
C GLN A 104 0.35 1.71 1.04
N PRO A 105 -0.67 1.14 0.36
CA PRO A 105 -0.46 0.23 -0.77
C PRO A 105 0.40 0.78 -1.91
N THR A 106 0.37 2.11 -2.14
CA THR A 106 1.20 2.75 -3.16
C THR A 106 2.70 2.62 -2.90
N ALA A 107 3.12 2.44 -1.64
CA ALA A 107 4.51 2.14 -1.31
C ALA A 107 4.96 0.79 -1.90
N MET A 108 4.11 -0.23 -1.82
CA MET A 108 4.39 -1.54 -2.41
C MET A 108 4.44 -1.46 -3.94
N VAL A 109 3.51 -0.75 -4.57
CA VAL A 109 3.53 -0.53 -6.03
C VAL A 109 4.86 0.11 -6.47
N ASN A 110 5.32 1.12 -5.74
CA ASN A 110 6.58 1.77 -6.05
C ASN A 110 7.80 0.84 -5.83
N ILE A 111 7.78 -0.01 -4.79
CA ILE A 111 8.80 -1.04 -4.56
C ILE A 111 8.89 -2.01 -5.73
N LEU A 112 7.73 -2.54 -6.17
CA LEU A 112 7.65 -3.51 -7.26
C LEU A 112 8.05 -2.89 -8.60
N ARG A 113 7.73 -1.62 -8.82
CA ARG A 113 8.14 -0.88 -10.01
C ARG A 113 9.66 -0.91 -10.22
N ALA A 114 10.46 -0.93 -9.15
CA ALA A 114 11.93 -0.92 -9.24
C ALA A 114 12.54 -2.03 -10.11
N PHE A 115 11.86 -3.16 -10.29
CA PHE A 115 12.36 -4.29 -11.08
C PHE A 115 11.39 -4.80 -12.16
N ILE A 116 10.16 -4.27 -12.24
CA ILE A 116 9.17 -4.59 -13.28
C ILE A 116 9.07 -3.46 -14.34
N THR A 117 9.96 -2.47 -14.27
CA THR A 117 9.94 -1.33 -15.20
C THR A 117 10.27 -1.75 -16.63
N ASP A 118 9.57 -1.17 -17.61
CA ASP A 118 9.82 -1.37 -19.05
C ASP A 118 11.26 -0.98 -19.42
N ILE A 119 11.87 -1.75 -20.33
CA ILE A 119 13.25 -1.57 -20.84
C ILE A 119 13.49 -0.13 -21.29
N MET A 120 12.46 0.55 -21.83
CA MET A 120 12.57 1.94 -22.28
C MET A 120 12.90 2.95 -21.17
N PHE A 121 12.66 2.61 -19.90
CA PHE A 121 12.97 3.47 -18.75
C PHE A 121 14.19 3.01 -17.96
N TRP A 122 14.93 2.02 -18.46
CA TRP A 122 16.14 1.56 -17.79
C TRP A 122 17.26 2.59 -17.97
N PRO A 123 18.14 2.75 -16.98
CA PRO A 123 19.32 3.60 -17.13
C PRO A 123 20.20 3.06 -18.27
N GLU A 124 20.87 3.96 -19.00
CA GLU A 124 21.72 3.55 -20.13
C GLU A 124 22.91 2.68 -19.72
N LYS A 125 23.48 2.91 -18.52
CA LYS A 125 24.67 2.22 -17.99
C LYS A 125 24.64 2.12 -16.47
N GLY A 126 25.47 1.23 -15.93
CA GLY A 126 25.76 1.12 -14.49
C GLY A 126 25.13 -0.11 -13.83
N PRO A 127 25.35 -0.29 -12.52
CA PRO A 127 25.02 -1.54 -11.82
C PRO A 127 23.53 -1.88 -11.86
N VAL A 128 22.65 -0.86 -11.87
CA VAL A 128 21.19 -1.04 -12.02
C VAL A 128 20.85 -1.63 -13.39
N ARG A 129 21.52 -1.19 -14.46
CA ARG A 129 21.32 -1.71 -15.82
C ARG A 129 21.71 -3.18 -15.90
N ASP A 130 22.89 -3.52 -15.36
CA ASP A 130 23.41 -4.89 -15.36
C ASP A 130 22.48 -5.85 -14.60
N ILE A 131 21.93 -5.38 -13.46
CA ILE A 131 20.94 -6.14 -12.68
C ILE A 131 19.67 -6.39 -13.49
N LEU A 132 19.11 -5.36 -14.13
CA LEU A 132 17.86 -5.47 -14.89
C LEU A 132 18.02 -6.34 -16.14
N GLU A 133 19.16 -6.25 -16.83
CA GLU A 133 19.49 -7.13 -17.96
C GLU A 133 19.62 -8.60 -17.53
N ASN A 134 20.31 -8.85 -16.41
CA ASN A 134 20.43 -10.19 -15.85
C ASN A 134 19.06 -10.74 -15.42
N LEU A 135 18.24 -9.92 -14.76
CA LEU A 135 16.87 -10.28 -14.38
C LEU A 135 16.03 -10.62 -15.61
N SER A 136 16.08 -9.82 -16.67
CA SER A 136 15.33 -10.08 -17.90
C SER A 136 15.80 -11.32 -18.65
N SER A 137 17.09 -11.66 -18.55
CA SER A 137 17.67 -12.80 -19.25
C SER A 137 17.48 -14.12 -18.49
N THR A 138 17.51 -14.07 -17.15
CA THR A 138 17.54 -15.28 -16.30
C THR A 138 16.30 -15.47 -15.43
N GLY A 139 15.50 -14.42 -15.22
CA GLY A 139 14.42 -14.40 -14.24
C GLY A 139 14.90 -14.39 -12.79
N VAL A 140 16.20 -14.26 -12.52
CA VAL A 140 16.78 -14.35 -11.18
C VAL A 140 17.16 -12.96 -10.68
N LEU A 141 16.72 -12.65 -9.45
CA LEU A 141 17.10 -11.43 -8.73
C LEU A 141 17.73 -11.79 -7.39
N LYS A 142 18.97 -11.34 -7.14
CA LYS A 142 19.62 -11.60 -5.84
C LYS A 142 19.14 -10.57 -4.81
N LYS A 143 19.20 -10.97 -3.54
CA LYS A 143 18.86 -10.07 -2.43
C LYS A 143 19.74 -8.82 -2.39
N THR A 144 21.01 -8.93 -2.78
CA THR A 144 21.93 -7.78 -2.89
C THR A 144 21.48 -6.79 -3.96
N ASP A 145 20.95 -7.30 -5.06
CA ASP A 145 20.52 -6.51 -6.21
C ASP A 145 19.31 -5.63 -5.86
N LEU A 146 18.42 -6.15 -5.00
CA LEU A 146 17.27 -5.38 -4.46
C LEU A 146 17.72 -4.11 -3.75
N PHE A 147 18.76 -4.18 -2.92
CA PHE A 147 19.26 -3.00 -2.21
C PHE A 147 19.84 -1.97 -3.18
N THR A 148 20.55 -2.43 -4.22
CA THR A 148 21.06 -1.53 -5.27
C THR A 148 19.92 -0.87 -6.05
N LEU A 149 18.89 -1.64 -6.42
CA LEU A 149 17.71 -1.13 -7.12
C LEU A 149 16.96 -0.08 -6.29
N TRP A 150 16.75 -0.34 -5.00
CA TRP A 150 16.03 0.58 -4.12
C TRP A 150 16.87 1.78 -3.68
N SER A 151 18.20 1.74 -3.80
CA SER A 151 19.08 2.87 -3.47
C SER A 151 18.97 4.05 -4.46
N GLN A 152 18.26 3.87 -5.57
CA GLN A 152 18.07 4.91 -6.57
C GLN A 152 17.29 6.11 -6.00
N PRO A 153 17.56 7.34 -6.47
CA PRO A 153 16.85 8.55 -6.03
C PRO A 153 15.32 8.42 -6.07
N ALA A 154 14.79 7.75 -7.07
CA ALA A 154 13.35 7.52 -7.26
C ALA A 154 12.69 6.68 -6.14
N PHE A 155 13.50 5.97 -5.34
CA PHE A 155 13.03 5.09 -4.26
C PHE A 155 13.57 5.51 -2.88
N LYS A 156 14.24 6.67 -2.77
CA LYS A 156 14.76 7.18 -1.49
C LYS A 156 13.68 7.28 -0.40
N ASP A 157 12.48 7.70 -0.78
CA ASP A 157 11.36 7.81 0.16
C ASP A 157 10.88 6.45 0.67
N ILE A 158 11.20 5.37 -0.03
CA ILE A 158 10.87 3.98 0.35
C ILE A 158 11.91 3.41 1.32
N LEU A 159 13.13 3.94 1.30
CA LEU A 159 14.26 3.50 2.09
C LEU A 159 14.50 4.15 3.49
N PRO A 160 13.58 4.87 4.17
CA PRO A 160 13.80 5.08 5.61
C PRO A 160 13.80 3.73 6.39
N MET A 161 13.46 2.61 5.74
CA MET A 161 13.58 1.25 6.28
C MET A 161 15.02 0.78 6.55
N SER A 162 16.08 1.47 6.10
CA SER A 162 17.46 1.07 6.40
C SER A 162 17.92 1.39 7.83
N GLU A 163 17.18 2.20 8.59
CA GLU A 163 17.54 2.58 9.96
C GLU A 163 16.98 1.66 11.06
N GLN A 164 16.21 0.62 10.71
CA GLN A 164 15.65 -0.34 11.69
C GLN A 164 16.43 -1.66 11.81
N ARG A 165 17.71 -1.69 11.41
CA ARG A 165 18.61 -2.79 11.77
C ARG A 165 19.43 -2.44 13.01
N ASN A 166 18.79 -2.60 14.15
CA ASN A 166 19.40 -2.95 15.44
C ASN A 166 18.36 -3.73 16.25
N ILE A 167 18.02 -4.94 15.79
CA ILE A 167 17.52 -6.05 16.60
C ILE A 167 18.17 -7.31 16.03
#